data_AF-A0A5C6RKJ0-F1
#
_entry.id   AF-A0A5C6RKJ0-F1
#
_cell.length_a   1.000
_cell.length_b   1.000
_cell.length_c   1.000
_cell.angle_alpha   90.00
_cell.angle_beta   90.00
_cell.angle_gamma   90.00
#
_symmetry.space_group_name_H-M   'P 1'
#
loop_
_entity.id
_entity.type
_entity.pdbx_description
1 polymer ?
#
loop_
_entity_poly.entity_id
_entity_poly.type
_entity_poly.pdbx_seq_one_letter_code
_entity_poly.pdbx_strand_id
1 'polypeptide(L)'
;MNPHRNVEEKLYTQIGELLSLARRKVVSQVNQTMVVTYYEIGRIIVENEQGGNERAEYGKGILNGLSKRLSQDFGRGFSTDNLENMRRFYLTYSKSETLSRKSELPDFRLSWSHYLKLMRIEDEAGYSVSFGSDHKKVQA
;
A
#
# COMPACT_ATOMS: atom_id res chain seq x y z
N MET A 1 9.31 53.75 3.06
CA MET A 1 9.22 52.33 2.67
C MET A 1 9.33 52.26 1.15
N ASN A 2 10.29 51.52 0.57
CA ASN A 2 10.52 51.52 -0.87
C ASN A 2 9.40 50.75 -1.61
N PRO A 3 8.61 51.38 -2.49
CA PRO A 3 7.43 50.74 -3.11
C PRO A 3 7.80 49.50 -3.94
N HIS A 4 8.95 49.54 -4.62
CA HIS A 4 9.45 48.44 -5.45
C HIS A 4 9.74 47.16 -4.65
N ARG A 5 10.22 47.29 -3.40
CA ARG A 5 10.52 46.15 -2.52
C ARG A 5 9.24 45.41 -2.10
N ASN A 6 8.12 46.11 -1.98
CA ASN A 6 6.83 45.50 -1.63
C ASN A 6 6.27 44.68 -2.80
N VAL A 7 6.42 45.16 -4.03
CA VAL A 7 5.99 44.45 -5.24
C VAL A 7 6.80 43.18 -5.43
N GLU A 8 8.12 43.23 -5.26
CA GLU A 8 8.99 42.06 -5.36
C GLU A 8 8.65 40.98 -4.34
N GLU A 9 8.47 41.32 -3.07
CA GLU A 9 8.07 40.37 -2.01
C GLU A 9 6.70 39.74 -2.28
N LYS A 10 5.75 40.52 -2.81
CA LYS A 10 4.43 40.01 -3.20
C LYS A 10 4.53 39.02 -4.35
N LEU A 11 5.31 39.33 -5.40
CA LEU A 11 5.54 38.43 -6.53
C LEU A 11 6.26 37.16 -6.08
N TYR A 12 7.29 37.28 -5.25
CA TYR A 12 8.01 36.14 -4.68
C TYR A 12 7.07 35.22 -3.90
N THR A 13 6.20 35.79 -3.05
CA THR A 13 5.22 35.02 -2.27
C THR A 13 4.24 34.28 -3.19
N GLN A 14 3.66 34.97 -4.17
CA GLN A 14 2.71 34.37 -5.11
C GLN A 14 3.32 33.22 -5.93
N ILE A 15 4.55 33.42 -6.44
CA ILE A 15 5.28 32.39 -7.17
C ILE A 15 5.63 31.22 -6.24
N GLY A 16 6.09 31.51 -5.02
CA GLY A 16 6.42 30.50 -4.01
C GLY A 16 5.21 29.65 -3.60
N GLU A 17 4.04 30.27 -3.44
CA GLU A 17 2.78 29.58 -3.17
C GLU A 17 2.36 28.66 -4.32
N LEU A 18 2.45 29.15 -5.56
CA LEU A 18 2.14 28.36 -6.75
C LEU A 18 3.07 27.13 -6.87
N LEU A 19 4.38 27.32 -6.70
CA LEU A 19 5.35 26.23 -6.70
C LEU A 19 5.09 25.22 -5.58
N SER A 20 4.76 25.72 -4.39
CA SER A 20 4.43 24.86 -3.24
C SER A 20 3.16 24.05 -3.47
N LEU A 21 2.13 24.66 -4.07
CA LEU A 21 0.89 23.98 -4.44
C LEU A 21 1.15 22.88 -5.48
N ALA A 22 1.93 23.19 -6.53
CA ALA A 22 2.30 22.21 -7.56
C ALA A 22 3.02 21.01 -6.97
N ARG A 23 4.03 21.24 -6.10
CA ARG A 23 4.77 20.17 -5.41
C ARG A 23 3.85 19.30 -4.55
N ARG A 24 2.97 19.90 -3.75
CA ARG A 24 2.00 19.16 -2.93
C ARG A 24 1.08 18.28 -3.78
N LYS A 25 0.61 18.80 -4.92
CA LYS A 25 -0.26 18.06 -5.84
C LYS A 25 0.45 16.84 -6.42
N VAL A 26 1.69 17.01 -6.90
CA VAL A 26 2.51 15.90 -7.43
C VAL A 26 2.75 14.84 -6.35
N VAL A 27 3.17 15.24 -5.15
CA VAL A 27 3.40 14.29 -4.04
C VAL A 27 2.12 13.53 -3.67
N SER A 28 0.98 14.21 -3.64
CA SER A 28 -0.32 13.57 -3.36
C SER A 28 -0.70 12.52 -4.41
N GLN A 29 -0.51 12.84 -5.70
CA GLN A 29 -0.81 11.91 -6.79
C GLN A 29 0.12 10.69 -6.77
N VAL A 30 1.42 10.91 -6.52
CA VAL A 30 2.38 9.82 -6.35
C VAL A 30 1.97 8.93 -5.18
N ASN A 31 1.66 9.52 -4.01
CA ASN A 31 1.25 8.74 -2.84
C ASN A 31 0.01 7.88 -3.12
N GLN A 32 -1.00 8.44 -3.79
CA GLN A 32 -2.22 7.71 -4.13
C GLN A 32 -1.94 6.55 -5.09
N THR A 33 -1.17 6.82 -6.15
CA THR A 33 -0.77 5.80 -7.13
C THR A 33 0.03 4.67 -6.49
N MET A 34 0.95 5.02 -5.58
CA MET A 34 1.77 4.05 -4.87
C MET A 34 0.94 3.13 -3.97
N VAL A 35 -0.04 3.67 -3.24
CA VAL A 35 -0.90 2.84 -2.37
C VAL A 35 -1.72 1.83 -3.18
N VAL A 36 -2.31 2.27 -4.30
CA VAL A 36 -3.01 1.38 -5.23
C VAL A 36 -2.07 0.30 -5.76
N THR A 37 -0.86 0.67 -6.17
CA THR A 37 0.15 -0.27 -6.67
C THR A 37 0.53 -1.32 -5.62
N TYR A 38 0.71 -0.89 -4.37
CA TYR A 38 1.01 -1.78 -3.24
C TYR A 38 -0.13 -2.72 -2.91
N TYR A 39 -1.39 -2.28 -3.06
CA TYR A 39 -2.55 -3.16 -2.96
C TYR A 39 -2.53 -4.25 -4.03
N GLU A 40 -2.29 -3.87 -5.28
CA GLU A 40 -2.23 -4.82 -6.41
C GLU A 40 -1.07 -5.80 -6.28
N ILE A 41 0.10 -5.36 -5.81
CA ILE A 41 1.21 -6.27 -5.52
C ILE A 41 0.79 -7.30 -4.46
N GLY A 42 0.10 -6.85 -3.40
CA GLY A 42 -0.45 -7.75 -2.40
C GLY A 42 -1.43 -8.77 -2.97
N ARG A 43 -2.32 -8.33 -3.87
CA ARG A 43 -3.25 -9.21 -4.60
C ARG A 43 -2.52 -10.28 -5.39
N ILE A 44 -1.54 -9.87 -6.20
CA ILE A 44 -0.73 -10.77 -7.03
C ILE A 44 -0.03 -11.82 -6.16
N ILE A 45 0.56 -11.41 -5.03
CA ILE A 45 1.20 -12.34 -4.09
C ILE A 45 0.20 -13.37 -3.59
N VAL A 46 -0.94 -12.94 -3.05
CA VAL A 46 -1.94 -13.83 -2.45
C VAL A 46 -2.58 -14.77 -3.47
N GLU A 47 -2.90 -14.29 -4.67
CA GLU A 47 -3.47 -15.12 -5.73
C GLU A 47 -2.49 -16.22 -6.18
N ASN A 48 -1.19 -15.93 -6.25
CA ASN A 48 -0.17 -16.92 -6.59
C ASN A 48 0.06 -17.94 -5.46
N GLU A 49 0.00 -17.54 -4.19
CA GLU A 49 0.09 -18.46 -3.03
C GLU A 49 -1.09 -19.45 -2.99
N GLN A 50 -2.31 -18.99 -3.32
CA GLN A 50 -3.52 -19.82 -3.33
C GLN A 50 -3.56 -20.83 -4.49
N GLY A 51 -2.97 -20.48 -5.63
CA GLY A 51 -2.87 -21.37 -6.80
C GLY A 51 -1.84 -22.49 -6.66
N GLY A 52 -1.05 -22.49 -5.58
CA GLY A 52 0.05 -23.40 -5.36
C GLY A 52 0.11 -24.00 -3.96
N ASN A 53 -0.97 -24.61 -3.44
CA ASN A 53 -0.98 -25.48 -2.25
C ASN A 53 0.10 -25.17 -1.19
N GLU A 54 0.05 -24.00 -0.56
CA GLU A 54 1.20 -23.52 0.21
C GLU A 54 1.27 -24.00 1.67
N ARG A 55 2.44 -24.58 2.01
CA ARG A 55 3.01 -24.61 3.36
C ARG A 55 3.72 -23.28 3.61
N ALA A 56 3.62 -22.75 4.83
CA ALA A 56 4.17 -21.44 5.23
C ALA A 56 5.66 -21.18 4.93
N GLU A 57 6.48 -22.21 4.71
CA GLU A 57 7.89 -22.04 4.34
C GLU A 57 8.11 -21.62 2.87
N TYR A 58 7.24 -22.03 1.95
CA TYR A 58 7.41 -21.76 0.52
C TYR A 58 7.15 -20.27 0.20
N GLY A 59 6.10 -19.68 0.78
CA GLY A 59 5.82 -18.24 0.66
C GLY A 59 6.97 -17.35 1.15
N LYS A 60 7.64 -17.72 2.25
CA LYS A 60 8.79 -16.96 2.78
C LYS A 60 9.99 -16.97 1.82
N GLY A 61 10.22 -18.09 1.13
CA GLY A 61 11.25 -18.21 0.09
C GLY A 61 10.97 -17.32 -1.12
N ILE A 62 9.71 -17.28 -1.57
CA ILE A 62 9.27 -16.46 -2.71
C ILE A 62 9.48 -14.97 -2.44
N LEU A 63 9.05 -14.47 -1.27
CA LEU A 63 9.19 -13.05 -0.94
C LEU A 63 10.64 -12.60 -0.89
N ASN A 64 11.56 -13.44 -0.41
CA ASN A 64 12.99 -13.15 -0.44
C ASN A 64 13.54 -13.03 -1.87
N GLY A 65 13.15 -13.95 -2.75
CA GLY A 65 13.54 -13.91 -4.17
C GLY A 65 12.99 -12.69 -4.89
N LEU A 66 11.72 -12.36 -4.66
CA LEU A 66 11.07 -11.16 -5.19
C LEU A 66 11.75 -9.89 -4.68
N SER A 67 12.02 -9.82 -3.37
CA SER A 67 12.67 -8.66 -2.74
C SER A 67 14.02 -8.36 -3.42
N LYS A 68 14.85 -9.39 -3.63
CA LYS A 68 16.15 -9.23 -4.28
C LYS A 68 16.01 -8.66 -5.70
N ARG A 69 15.14 -9.25 -6.52
CA ARG A 69 14.96 -8.85 -7.93
C ARG A 69 14.31 -7.48 -8.05
N LEU A 70 13.21 -7.24 -7.33
CA LEU A 70 12.51 -5.96 -7.36
C LEU A 70 13.37 -4.82 -6.81
N SER A 71 14.15 -5.07 -5.76
CA SER A 71 15.07 -4.05 -5.24
C SER A 71 16.21 -3.74 -6.21
N GLN A 72 16.65 -4.72 -7.01
CA GLN A 72 17.66 -4.53 -8.05
C GLN A 72 17.09 -3.71 -9.23
N ASP A 73 15.88 -4.01 -9.68
CA ASP A 73 15.28 -3.41 -10.87
C ASP A 73 14.61 -2.06 -10.60
N PHE A 74 13.99 -1.90 -9.42
CA PHE A 74 13.14 -0.74 -9.06
C PHE A 74 13.63 0.04 -7.84
N GLY A 75 14.70 -0.42 -7.17
CA GLY A 75 15.33 0.28 -6.06
C GLY A 75 14.63 0.09 -4.72
N ARG A 76 14.69 1.12 -3.87
CA ARG A 76 14.18 1.04 -2.49
C ARG A 76 12.66 0.91 -2.46
N GLY A 77 12.15 0.18 -1.47
CA GLY A 77 10.72 -0.02 -1.27
C GLY A 77 10.24 -1.45 -1.54
N PHE A 78 11.14 -2.38 -1.87
CA PHE A 78 10.79 -3.78 -2.13
C PHE A 78 11.57 -4.75 -1.23
N SER A 79 11.78 -4.40 0.04
CA SER A 79 12.29 -5.37 1.02
C SER A 79 11.27 -6.48 1.27
N THR A 80 11.74 -7.64 1.75
CA THR A 80 10.87 -8.76 2.14
C THR A 80 9.76 -8.30 3.09
N ASP A 81 10.10 -7.50 4.10
CA ASP A 81 9.11 -6.96 5.05
C ASP A 81 8.08 -6.05 4.36
N ASN A 82 8.49 -5.26 3.37
CA ASN A 82 7.55 -4.39 2.67
C ASN A 82 6.63 -5.20 1.75
N LEU A 83 7.12 -6.27 1.13
CA LEU A 83 6.29 -7.20 0.36
C LEU A 83 5.29 -7.94 1.26
N GLU A 84 5.69 -8.35 2.47
CA GLU A 84 4.77 -8.93 3.45
C GLU A 84 3.71 -7.90 3.89
N ASN A 85 4.09 -6.63 4.08
CA ASN A 85 3.13 -5.56 4.36
C ASN A 85 2.15 -5.36 3.19
N MET A 86 2.60 -5.42 1.94
CA MET A 86 1.72 -5.33 0.75
C MET A 86 0.75 -6.51 0.70
N ARG A 87 1.24 -7.72 0.91
CA ARG A 87 0.44 -8.94 1.03
C ARG A 87 -0.64 -8.81 2.09
N ARG A 88 -0.26 -8.40 3.30
CA ARG A 88 -1.19 -8.15 4.40
C ARG A 88 -2.20 -7.06 4.06
N PHE A 89 -1.75 -5.98 3.43
CA PHE A 89 -2.60 -4.86 3.02
C PHE A 89 -3.74 -5.33 2.12
N TYR A 90 -3.44 -6.20 1.14
CA TYR A 90 -4.48 -6.81 0.33
C TYR A 90 -5.44 -7.67 1.16
N LEU A 91 -4.93 -8.57 2.02
CA LEU A 91 -5.76 -9.44 2.85
C LEU A 91 -6.69 -8.66 3.80
N THR A 92 -6.20 -7.57 4.38
CA THR A 92 -6.96 -6.69 5.28
C THR A 92 -8.07 -5.96 4.53
N TYR A 93 -7.74 -5.30 3.41
CA TYR A 93 -8.67 -4.38 2.73
C TYR A 93 -9.48 -5.02 1.59
N SER A 94 -9.23 -6.30 1.24
CA SER A 94 -10.03 -7.08 0.28
C SER A 94 -11.38 -7.56 0.84
N LYS A 95 -11.52 -7.69 2.16
CA LYS A 95 -12.71 -8.30 2.80
C LYS A 95 -13.79 -7.32 3.27
N SER A 96 -13.70 -6.03 2.95
CA SER A 96 -14.59 -5.01 3.54
C SER A 96 -15.96 -4.94 2.83
N GLU A 97 -17.02 -5.25 3.59
CA GLU A 97 -18.45 -5.26 3.21
C GLU A 97 -19.01 -3.87 2.85
N THR A 98 -18.65 -3.33 1.70
CA THR A 98 -19.40 -2.16 1.19
C THR A 98 -19.67 -2.34 -0.29
N LEU A 99 -20.96 -2.46 -0.61
CA LEU A 99 -21.51 -2.72 -1.95
C LEU A 99 -21.14 -1.67 -3.00
N SER A 100 -20.58 -0.53 -2.59
CA SER A 100 -20.04 0.49 -3.52
C SER A 100 -18.73 0.07 -4.20
N ARG A 101 -18.15 -1.08 -3.82
CA ARG A 101 -16.80 -1.56 -4.16
C ARG A 101 -16.77 -2.63 -5.26
N LYS A 102 -17.80 -2.67 -6.13
CA LYS A 102 -17.75 -3.40 -7.42
C LYS A 102 -17.16 -2.54 -8.56
N SER A 103 -16.68 -1.34 -8.26
CA SER A 103 -15.79 -0.58 -9.16
C SER A 103 -14.33 -0.96 -8.85
N GLU A 104 -13.53 -1.09 -9.90
CA GLU A 104 -12.36 -1.97 -10.02
C GLU A 104 -11.18 -1.76 -9.03
N LEU A 105 -11.16 -0.74 -8.16
CA LEU A 105 -10.11 -0.52 -7.16
C LEU A 105 -10.65 0.21 -5.90
N PRO A 106 -10.14 -0.06 -4.68
CA PRO A 106 -10.53 0.68 -3.47
C PRO A 106 -10.10 2.16 -3.53
N ASP A 107 -10.96 3.07 -3.07
CA ASP A 107 -10.64 4.51 -2.95
C ASP A 107 -9.69 4.77 -1.77
N PHE A 108 -8.38 4.65 -2.03
CA PHE A 108 -7.34 4.93 -1.04
C PHE A 108 -7.03 6.44 -0.98
N ARG A 109 -7.37 7.07 0.15
CA ARG A 109 -7.19 8.51 0.38
C ARG A 109 -6.02 8.86 1.31
N LEU A 110 -5.41 7.87 1.96
CA LEU A 110 -4.30 8.06 2.88
C LEU A 110 -2.96 7.67 2.23
N SER A 111 -1.84 8.15 2.77
CA SER A 111 -0.52 7.70 2.32
C SER A 111 -0.20 6.29 2.84
N TRP A 112 0.76 5.61 2.20
CA TRP A 112 1.22 4.28 2.61
C TRP A 112 1.59 4.19 4.10
N SER A 113 2.29 5.19 4.62
CA SER A 113 2.68 5.25 6.03
C SER A 113 1.49 5.29 7.01
N HIS A 114 0.35 5.85 6.60
CA HIS A 114 -0.87 5.79 7.40
C HIS A 114 -1.45 4.39 7.41
N TYR A 115 -1.51 3.72 6.25
CA TYR A 115 -2.00 2.34 6.17
C TYR A 115 -1.12 1.37 6.97
N LEU A 116 0.20 1.52 6.92
CA LEU A 116 1.11 0.73 7.78
C LEU A 116 0.80 0.90 9.27
N LYS A 117 0.43 2.11 9.72
CA LYS A 117 0.05 2.35 11.11
C LYS A 117 -1.29 1.70 11.45
N LEU A 118 -2.29 1.82 10.57
CA LEU A 118 -3.61 1.22 10.76
C LEU A 118 -3.53 -0.30 10.84
N MET A 119 -2.77 -0.93 9.93
CA MET A 119 -2.56 -2.38 9.93
C MET A 119 -1.90 -2.88 11.22
N ARG A 120 -1.04 -2.08 11.87
CA ARG A 120 -0.44 -2.44 13.16
C ARG A 120 -1.44 -2.40 14.31
N ILE A 121 -2.31 -1.38 14.31
CA ILE A 121 -3.37 -1.24 15.33
C ILE A 121 -4.38 -2.40 15.22
N GLU A 122 -4.72 -2.82 14.01
CA GLU A 122 -5.61 -3.97 13.80
C GLU A 122 -4.98 -5.30 14.27
N ASP A 123 -3.68 -5.48 14.09
CA ASP A 123 -2.92 -6.63 14.61
C ASP A 123 -2.95 -6.67 16.15
N GLU A 124 -2.74 -5.51 16.81
CA GLU A 124 -2.74 -5.38 18.27
C GLU A 124 -4.13 -5.58 18.88
N ALA A 125 -5.20 -5.26 18.15
CA ALA A 125 -6.58 -5.46 18.59
C ALA A 125 -7.04 -6.93 18.57
N GLY A 126 -6.19 -7.87 18.12
CA GLY A 126 -6.43 -9.31 18.25
C GLY A 126 -7.43 -9.90 17.24
N TYR A 127 -7.79 -9.18 16.18
CA TYR A 127 -8.55 -9.75 15.05
C TYR A 127 -7.60 -10.61 14.19
N SER A 128 -7.15 -11.74 14.74
CA SER A 128 -6.48 -12.78 13.97
C SER A 128 -7.48 -13.34 12.98
N VAL A 129 -7.28 -13.04 11.69
CA VAL A 129 -8.00 -13.74 10.62
C VAL A 129 -7.52 -15.18 10.65
N SER A 130 -8.27 -16.02 11.36
CA SER A 130 -8.08 -17.46 11.38
C SER A 130 -8.23 -17.94 9.94
N PHE A 131 -7.19 -18.53 9.36
CA PHE A 131 -7.34 -19.32 8.16
C PHE A 131 -8.27 -20.47 8.51
N GLY A 132 -9.49 -20.44 7.99
CA GLY A 132 -10.46 -21.52 8.12
C GLY A 132 -9.91 -22.76 7.42
N SER A 133 -9.31 -23.65 8.20
CA SER A 133 -9.05 -25.03 7.81
C SER A 133 -10.38 -25.79 7.79
N ASP A 134 -11.22 -25.53 6.80
CA ASP A 134 -12.36 -26.40 6.50
C ASP A 134 -11.85 -27.62 5.72
N HIS A 135 -11.36 -28.62 6.46
CA HIS A 135 -11.34 -29.98 5.97
C HIS A 135 -12.66 -30.64 6.35
N LYS A 136 -13.50 -30.82 5.33
CA LYS A 136 -14.68 -31.68 5.36
C LYS A 136 -14.31 -33.02 6.00
N LYS A 137 -14.86 -33.28 7.19
CA LYS A 137 -15.14 -34.66 7.61
C LYS A 137 -16.26 -35.17 6.71
N VAL A 138 -15.97 -36.14 5.86
CA VAL A 138 -16.97 -37.13 5.47
C VAL A 138 -16.48 -38.45 6.03
N GLN A 139 -17.31 -38.99 6.92
CA GLN A 139 -17.12 -40.22 7.66
C GLN A 139 -17.22 -41.43 6.73
N ALA A 140 -16.69 -42.55 7.23
CA ALA A 140 -16.75 -43.88 6.65
C ALA A 140 -18.18 -44.36 6.35
#